data_AF-A0A087VJV5-F1
#
_entry.id   AF-A0A087VJV5-F1
#
_cell.length_a   1.000
_cell.length_b   1.000
_cell.length_c   1.000
_cell.angle_alpha   90.00
_cell.angle_beta   90.00
_cell.angle_gamma   90.00
#
_symmetry.space_group_name_H-M   'P 1'
#
loop_
_entity.id
_entity.type
_entity.pdbx_description
1 polymer ?
#
loop_
_entity_poly.entity_id
_entity_poly.type
_entity_poly.pdbx_seq_one_letter_code
_entity_poly.pdbx_strand_id
1 'polypeptide(L)'
;GKGEHGKPYPLTEEDHDDSAYRENGFNIFVSNNIALERSLPDIRHPNCKHKVYLEKLPNTSIIIPFHNEGWTSLLRTIHSIINRTPDSLIAEIILVDDFSDRGKA
;
A
#
# COMPACT_ATOMS: atom_id res chain seq x y z
N GLY A 1 2.14 -11.09 -12.69
CA GLY A 1 3.04 -11.59 -11.64
C GLY A 1 2.24 -12.06 -10.43
N LYS A 2 2.92 -12.53 -9.38
CA LYS A 2 2.28 -12.90 -8.11
C LYS A 2 1.58 -11.67 -7.51
N GLY A 3 0.35 -11.81 -7.03
CA GLY A 3 -0.42 -10.71 -6.42
C GLY A 3 -1.02 -9.68 -7.39
N GLU A 4 -0.77 -9.79 -8.70
CA GLU A 4 -1.32 -8.88 -9.71
C GLU A 4 -2.84 -9.01 -9.85
N HIS A 5 -3.49 -7.90 -10.20
CA HIS A 5 -4.94 -7.77 -10.29
C HIS A 5 -5.64 -8.21 -8.98
N GLY A 6 -4.95 -8.07 -7.84
CA GLY A 6 -5.43 -8.51 -6.53
C GLY A 6 -5.62 -10.02 -6.38
N LYS A 7 -5.06 -10.85 -7.29
CA LYS A 7 -5.12 -12.30 -7.16
C LYS A 7 -4.37 -12.77 -5.90
N PRO A 8 -4.82 -13.86 -5.26
CA PRO A 8 -4.11 -14.41 -4.11
C PRO A 8 -2.69 -14.82 -4.50
N TYR A 9 -1.77 -14.69 -3.55
CA TYR A 9 -0.41 -15.20 -3.68
C TYR A 9 -0.44 -16.73 -3.54
N PRO A 10 0.21 -17.49 -4.44
CA PRO A 10 0.27 -18.95 -4.31
C PRO A 10 1.24 -19.33 -3.19
N LEU A 11 0.68 -19.69 -2.03
CA LEU A 11 1.45 -20.09 -0.85
C LEU A 11 2.14 -21.45 -1.06
N THR A 12 3.34 -21.59 -0.53
CA THR A 12 4.05 -22.86 -0.34
C THR A 12 4.07 -23.24 1.15
N GLU A 13 4.47 -24.47 1.49
CA GLU A 13 4.62 -24.92 2.89
C GLU A 13 5.55 -24.01 3.73
N GLU A 14 6.54 -23.39 3.09
CA GLU A 14 7.47 -22.44 3.72
C GLU A 14 6.77 -21.10 4.09
N ASP A 15 5.69 -20.75 3.38
CA ASP A 15 4.95 -19.50 3.56
C ASP A 15 3.95 -19.56 4.73
N HIS A 16 3.76 -20.75 5.31
CA HIS A 16 2.88 -21.02 6.45
C HIS A 16 3.58 -20.86 7.81
N ASP A 17 4.86 -20.46 7.83
CA ASP A 17 5.55 -20.19 9.09
C ASP A 17 4.92 -19.01 9.83
N ASP A 18 4.46 -19.25 11.06
CA ASP A 18 3.93 -18.25 11.98
C ASP A 18 4.92 -17.10 12.21
N SER A 19 6.23 -17.34 12.03
CA SER A 19 7.27 -16.29 12.14
C SER A 19 7.00 -15.11 11.19
N ALA A 20 6.42 -15.35 10.01
CA ALA A 20 6.13 -14.32 9.01
C ALA A 20 5.06 -13.31 9.47
N TYR A 21 4.30 -13.63 10.51
CA TYR A 21 3.24 -12.77 11.06
C TYR A 21 3.66 -12.03 12.33
N ARG A 22 4.69 -12.51 13.05
CA ARG A 22 5.03 -12.03 14.41
C ARG A 22 5.33 -10.54 14.48
N GLU A 23 5.99 -10.01 13.45
CA GLU A 23 6.47 -8.63 13.48
C GLU A 23 5.38 -7.60 13.12
N ASN A 24 4.47 -7.94 12.21
CA ASN A 24 3.54 -6.97 11.60
C ASN A 24 2.05 -7.35 11.75
N GLY A 25 1.73 -8.54 12.24
CA GLY A 25 0.36 -9.06 12.29
C GLY A 25 -0.19 -9.54 10.93
N PHE A 26 0.60 -9.46 9.87
CA PHE A 26 0.31 -9.97 8.53
C PHE A 26 1.54 -10.65 7.93
N ASN A 27 1.36 -11.46 6.89
CA ASN A 27 2.44 -12.23 6.26
C ASN A 27 3.43 -11.30 5.51
N ILE A 28 4.52 -10.93 6.17
CA ILE A 28 5.53 -10.03 5.59
C ILE A 28 6.27 -10.69 4.43
N PHE A 29 6.44 -12.01 4.46
CA PHE A 29 7.09 -12.76 3.39
C PHE A 29 6.29 -12.64 2.08
N VAL A 30 4.98 -12.87 2.13
CA VAL A 30 4.08 -12.67 0.99
C VAL A 30 4.12 -11.21 0.52
N SER A 31 4.08 -10.26 1.45
CA SER A 31 4.18 -8.82 1.16
C SER A 31 5.47 -8.45 0.39
N ASN A 32 6.59 -9.08 0.74
CA ASN A 32 7.90 -8.87 0.08
C ASN A 32 7.96 -9.48 -1.33
N ASN A 33 7.21 -10.55 -1.58
CA ASN A 33 7.19 -11.23 -2.88
C ASN A 33 6.10 -10.72 -3.85
N ILE A 34 5.34 -9.71 -3.43
CA ILE A 34 4.39 -9.01 -4.29
C ILE A 34 4.97 -7.66 -4.67
N ALA A 35 4.84 -7.28 -5.95
CA ALA A 35 5.33 -6.00 -6.46
C ALA A 35 4.78 -4.81 -5.65
N LEU A 36 5.61 -3.77 -5.47
CA LEU A 36 5.19 -2.53 -4.83
C LEU A 36 4.08 -1.82 -5.62
N GLU A 37 4.12 -1.94 -6.95
CA GLU A 37 3.19 -1.29 -7.87
C GLU A 37 2.08 -2.21 -8.39
N ARG A 38 1.77 -3.29 -7.66
CA ARG A 38 0.80 -4.29 -8.12
C ARG A 38 -0.52 -3.66 -8.56
N SER A 39 -1.07 -4.16 -9.66
CA SER A 39 -2.42 -3.78 -10.10
C SER A 39 -3.49 -4.37 -9.20
N LEU A 40 -4.65 -3.71 -9.14
CA LEU A 40 -5.82 -4.14 -8.37
C LEU A 40 -7.01 -4.34 -9.32
N PRO A 41 -7.96 -5.23 -8.97
CA PRO A 41 -9.18 -5.38 -9.74
C PRO A 41 -10.09 -4.17 -9.49
N ASP A 42 -10.77 -3.69 -10.53
CA ASP A 42 -11.76 -2.62 -10.39
C ASP A 42 -13.09 -3.21 -9.90
N ILE A 43 -13.30 -3.18 -8.58
CA ILE A 43 -14.52 -3.67 -7.92
C ILE A 43 -15.58 -2.59 -7.71
N ARG A 44 -15.37 -1.37 -8.25
CA ARG A 44 -16.30 -0.25 -8.07
C ARG A 44 -17.60 -0.52 -8.83
N HIS A 45 -18.68 0.13 -8.40
CA HIS A 45 -19.94 0.09 -9.13
C HIS A 45 -19.76 0.59 -10.58
N PRO A 46 -20.37 -0.02 -11.61
CA PRO A 46 -20.17 0.38 -13.01
C PRO A 46 -20.40 1.87 -13.28
N ASN A 47 -21.35 2.50 -12.58
CA ASN A 47 -21.63 3.93 -12.70
C ASN A 47 -20.50 4.84 -12.20
N CYS A 48 -19.55 4.36 -11.39
CA CYS A 48 -18.40 5.16 -10.93
C CYS A 48 -17.51 5.61 -12.09
N LYS A 49 -17.44 4.84 -13.18
CA LYS A 49 -16.64 5.16 -14.38
C LYS A 49 -17.16 6.38 -15.15
N HIS A 50 -18.44 6.71 -14.96
CA HIS A 50 -19.11 7.83 -15.64
C HIS A 50 -19.28 9.05 -14.73
N LYS A 51 -18.76 9.02 -13.50
CA LYS A 51 -18.81 10.16 -12.59
C LYS A 51 -17.81 11.22 -13.03
N VAL A 52 -18.29 12.46 -13.11
CA VAL A 52 -17.48 13.65 -13.43
C VAL A 52 -17.40 14.51 -12.17
N TYR A 53 -16.24 15.11 -11.96
CA TYR A 53 -15.94 15.98 -10.82
C TYR A 53 -15.62 17.40 -11.32
N LEU A 54 -15.49 18.35 -10.39
CA LEU A 54 -15.03 19.70 -10.73
C LEU A 54 -13.63 19.63 -11.36
N GLU A 55 -13.41 20.46 -12.38
CA GLU A 55 -12.10 20.57 -13.03
C GLU A 55 -11.02 21.06 -12.07
N LYS A 56 -11.38 21.97 -11.15
CA LYS A 56 -10.51 22.51 -10.12
C LYS A 56 -10.94 21.97 -8.76
N LEU A 57 -10.09 21.11 -8.20
CA LEU A 57 -10.21 20.63 -6.83
C LEU A 57 -9.09 21.23 -5.97
N PRO A 58 -9.32 21.43 -4.67
CA PRO A 58 -8.23 21.78 -3.76
C PRO A 58 -7.20 20.64 -3.71
N ASN A 59 -5.93 21.00 -3.54
CA ASN A 59 -4.90 20.02 -3.25
C ASN A 59 -5.04 19.49 -1.81
N THR A 60 -4.37 18.38 -1.51
CA THR A 60 -4.41 17.74 -0.20
C THR A 60 -3.02 17.31 0.26
N SER A 61 -2.74 17.48 1.54
CA SER A 61 -1.57 16.89 2.22
C SER A 61 -1.96 15.50 2.74
N ILE A 62 -1.21 14.48 2.35
CA ILE A 62 -1.48 13.08 2.73
C ILE A 62 -0.56 12.71 3.89
N ILE A 63 -1.12 12.49 5.07
CA ILE A 63 -0.37 12.19 6.29
C ILE A 63 -0.50 10.70 6.60
N ILE A 64 0.63 10.01 6.75
CA ILE A 64 0.72 8.58 7.05
C ILE A 64 1.49 8.41 8.37
N PRO A 65 0.80 8.27 9.52
CA PRO A 65 1.46 7.83 10.74
C PRO A 65 1.85 6.35 10.63
N PHE A 66 3.05 6.00 11.06
CA PHE A 66 3.52 4.62 11.10
C PHE A 66 4.34 4.37 12.37
N HIS A 67 4.19 3.17 12.94
CA HIS A 67 5.00 2.67 14.04
C HIS A 67 5.38 1.23 13.71
N ASN A 68 6.67 0.96 13.52
CA ASN A 68 7.16 -0.39 13.21
C ASN A 68 6.43 -1.06 12.04
N GLU A 69 6.06 -0.30 11.01
CA GLU A 69 5.37 -0.83 9.83
C GLU A 69 6.32 -1.70 8.97
N GLY A 70 5.76 -2.68 8.26
CA GLY A 70 6.53 -3.47 7.30
C GLY A 70 7.06 -2.60 6.15
N TRP A 71 8.34 -2.77 5.78
CA TRP A 71 8.94 -1.92 4.75
C TRP A 71 8.20 -1.97 3.41
N THR A 72 7.85 -3.18 2.95
CA THR A 72 7.17 -3.36 1.67
C THR A 72 5.69 -2.99 1.71
N SER A 73 5.02 -3.08 2.86
CA SER A 73 3.65 -2.56 3.02
C SER A 73 3.65 -1.03 2.96
N LEU A 74 4.53 -0.36 3.72
CA LEU A 74 4.65 1.10 3.73
C LEU A 74 4.97 1.65 2.33
N LEU A 75 5.98 1.09 1.66
CA LEU A 75 6.34 1.51 0.30
C LEU A 75 5.19 1.32 -0.70
N ARG A 76 4.47 0.19 -0.63
CA ARG A 76 3.34 -0.06 -1.51
C ARG A 76 2.17 0.90 -1.29
N THR A 77 1.98 1.37 -0.05
CA THR A 77 1.04 2.46 0.24
C THR A 77 1.46 3.74 -0.49
N ILE A 78 2.73 4.13 -0.38
CA ILE A 78 3.28 5.33 -1.02
C ILE A 78 3.19 5.23 -2.56
N HIS A 79 3.63 4.12 -3.15
CA HIS A 79 3.55 3.89 -4.60
C HIS A 79 2.09 3.90 -5.09
N SER A 80 1.14 3.36 -4.32
CA SER A 80 -0.27 3.43 -4.71
C SER A 80 -0.81 4.86 -4.71
N ILE A 81 -0.36 5.70 -3.79
CA ILE A 81 -0.76 7.12 -3.75
C ILE A 81 -0.22 7.84 -4.98
N ILE A 82 1.09 7.74 -5.22
CA ILE A 82 1.78 8.41 -6.33
C ILE A 82 1.19 7.96 -7.67
N ASN A 83 1.01 6.66 -7.88
CA ASN A 83 0.61 6.13 -9.20
C ASN A 83 -0.89 6.26 -9.50
N ARG A 84 -1.74 6.58 -8.50
CA ARG A 84 -3.22 6.58 -8.66
C ARG A 84 -3.89 7.88 -8.25
N THR A 85 -3.13 8.90 -7.88
CA THR A 85 -3.63 10.22 -7.54
C THR A 85 -3.05 11.22 -8.54
N PRO A 86 -3.86 12.10 -9.17
CA PRO A 86 -3.32 13.14 -10.03
C PRO A 86 -2.33 14.04 -9.27
N ASP A 87 -1.13 14.24 -9.80
CA ASP A 87 -0.04 15.00 -9.17
C ASP A 87 -0.46 16.41 -8.71
N SER A 88 -1.33 17.07 -9.49
CA SER A 88 -1.83 18.41 -9.17
C SER A 88 -2.70 18.47 -7.91
N LEU A 89 -3.22 17.32 -7.46
CA LEU A 89 -4.03 17.22 -6.24
C LEU A 89 -3.20 16.86 -5.01
N ILE A 90 -1.95 16.43 -5.17
CA ILE A 90 -1.05 16.13 -4.05
C ILE A 90 -0.26 17.40 -3.72
N ALA A 91 -0.48 17.95 -2.53
CA ALA A 91 0.38 19.01 -2.01
C ALA A 91 1.71 18.43 -1.51
N GLU A 92 1.63 17.37 -0.70
CA GLU A 92 2.76 16.69 -0.06
C GLU A 92 2.33 15.33 0.49
N ILE A 93 3.30 14.44 0.73
CA ILE A 93 3.11 13.18 1.46
C ILE A 93 4.01 13.24 2.70
N ILE A 94 3.41 13.26 3.89
CA ILE A 94 4.11 13.36 5.17
C ILE A 94 4.07 11.99 5.85
N LEU A 95 5.23 11.38 6.01
CA LEU A 95 5.39 10.16 6.81
C LEU A 95 5.72 10.56 8.25
N VAL A 96 4.89 10.16 9.20
CA VAL A 96 5.06 10.48 10.62
C VAL A 96 5.46 9.23 11.37
N ASP A 97 6.73 9.15 11.76
CA ASP A 97 7.24 8.05 12.59
C ASP A 97 6.80 8.25 14.04
N ASP A 98 5.93 7.37 14.53
CA ASP A 98 5.50 7.33 15.93
C ASP A 98 6.51 6.49 16.75
N PHE A 99 7.75 6.95 16.80
CA PHE A 99 8.84 6.37 17.59
C PHE A 99 9.10 4.87 17.31
N SER A 100 9.23 4.49 16.04
CA SER A 100 9.63 3.13 15.65
C SER A 100 10.97 2.74 16.28
N ASP A 101 11.11 1.47 16.65
CA ASP A 101 12.32 0.89 17.24
C ASP A 101 13.03 -0.11 16.31
N ARG A 102 12.41 -0.49 15.19
CA ARG A 102 13.05 -1.30 14.14
C ARG A 102 14.34 -0.65 13.63
N GLY A 103 15.43 -1.41 13.70
CA GLY A 103 16.76 -0.98 13.24
C GLY A 103 17.55 -0.14 14.25
N LYS A 104 17.00 0.12 15.45
CA LYS A 104 17.79 0.61 16.59
C LYS A 104 18.50 -0.58 17.23
N ALA A 105 19.83 -0.55 17.23
CA ALA A 105 20.71 -1.55 17.84
C ALA A 105 20.72 -1.44 19.37
#